data_AF-A0A669E7H5-F1
#
_entry.id   AF-A0A669E7H5-F1
#
_cell.length_a   1.000
_cell.length_b   1.000
_cell.length_c   1.000
_cell.angle_alpha   90.00
_cell.angle_beta   90.00
_cell.angle_gamma   90.00
#
_symmetry.space_group_name_H-M   'P 1'
#
loop_
_entity.id
_entity.type
_entity.pdbx_description
1 polymer ?
#
loop_
_entity_poly.entity_id
_entity_poly.type
_entity_poly.pdbx_seq_one_letter_code
_entity_poly.pdbx_strand_id
1 'polypeptide(L)'
;MSEKDDEGNICAVSALSRGNTAGSEKLKSFTHYINTAAQWTHEFTVLTECHFSLVLISLLSCTTNQARLTVSPSSSQFFKGDFVSLSCEEDDSSAGWTLRRNTSKQQRTQCGSTWGKPADSSCNIGMMMHHDSGVYWCESREGPISNMVNLTVTGGSVILQSPVLPVMEGDDVTLLCKTKTTPSNLPAAFYKDGSLIRKQPTGHMTIQHVSRSDEGLYKCDISAHGESPSSWITVTGDTLTCLCFCSFQHSQCDDNFMTVFALF
;
A
#
# COMPACT_ATOMS: atom_id res chain seq x y z
N MET A 1 20.42 -30.23 72.94
CA MET A 1 20.85 -28.85 73.27
C MET A 1 22.34 -28.92 73.44
N SER A 2 23.10 -28.30 72.55
CA SER A 2 24.54 -28.11 72.76
C SER A 2 24.82 -26.63 72.54
N GLU A 3 24.75 -25.93 73.66
CA GLU A 3 25.24 -24.59 73.91
C GLU A 3 26.78 -24.66 73.88
N LYS A 4 27.45 -23.65 73.32
CA LYS A 4 28.93 -23.58 73.36
C LYS A 4 29.35 -22.93 74.68
N ASP A 5 30.31 -23.53 75.38
CA ASP A 5 30.99 -23.04 76.57
C ASP A 5 32.33 -22.36 76.23
N ASP A 6 32.86 -21.57 77.18
CA ASP A 6 34.02 -20.65 77.06
C ASP A 6 35.39 -21.31 76.79
N GLU A 7 35.44 -22.57 76.34
CA GLU A 7 36.67 -23.26 75.92
C GLU A 7 36.62 -23.88 74.51
N GLY A 8 35.54 -23.65 73.73
CA GLY A 8 35.60 -23.76 72.27
C GLY A 8 35.80 -25.15 71.64
N ASN A 9 34.94 -26.14 71.93
CA ASN A 9 34.78 -27.34 71.09
C ASN A 9 33.32 -27.71 70.78
N ILE A 10 33.08 -28.41 69.65
CA ILE A 10 31.75 -28.65 69.01
C ILE A 10 31.26 -30.10 69.24
N CYS A 11 29.96 -30.32 69.47
CA CYS A 11 29.29 -31.63 69.35
C CYS A 11 27.84 -31.52 68.80
N ALA A 12 27.49 -32.36 67.82
CA ALA A 12 26.19 -32.44 67.13
C ALA A 12 25.44 -33.74 67.50
N VAL A 13 24.09 -33.74 67.60
CA VAL A 13 23.22 -34.92 67.28
C VAL A 13 21.76 -34.52 66.95
N SER A 14 21.21 -35.21 65.94
CA SER A 14 19.86 -35.24 65.34
C SER A 14 18.77 -36.00 66.10
N ALA A 15 17.47 -35.73 65.83
CA ALA A 15 16.37 -36.73 65.91
C ALA A 15 15.11 -36.34 65.09
N LEU A 16 14.54 -37.32 64.37
CA LEU A 16 13.35 -37.31 63.50
C LEU A 16 12.07 -37.74 64.26
N SER A 17 10.86 -37.25 63.88
CA SER A 17 9.67 -38.12 63.66
C SER A 17 8.46 -37.43 62.96
N ARG A 18 8.18 -37.91 61.73
CA ARG A 18 6.90 -38.26 61.05
C ARG A 18 5.54 -37.62 61.43
N GLY A 19 4.82 -37.15 60.39
CA GLY A 19 3.42 -37.54 60.14
C GLY A 19 2.48 -36.46 59.54
N ASN A 20 2.27 -36.44 58.22
CA ASN A 20 0.98 -36.68 57.52
C ASN A 20 1.01 -36.15 56.05
N THR A 21 1.53 -36.95 55.12
CA THR A 21 1.78 -36.59 53.70
C THR A 21 0.64 -36.90 52.72
N ALA A 22 -0.45 -37.57 53.15
CA ALA A 22 -1.49 -38.03 52.22
C ALA A 22 -2.55 -36.96 51.84
N GLY A 23 -2.75 -35.92 52.67
CA GLY A 23 -3.71 -34.83 52.39
C GLY A 23 -3.17 -33.77 51.42
N SER A 24 -1.85 -33.56 51.38
CA SER A 24 -1.19 -32.53 50.57
C SER A 24 -1.16 -32.89 49.08
N GLU A 25 -1.03 -34.16 48.71
CA GLU A 25 -0.94 -34.56 47.30
C GLU A 25 -2.27 -34.51 46.55
N LYS A 26 -3.38 -34.86 47.20
CA LYS A 26 -4.73 -34.72 46.59
C LYS A 26 -5.13 -33.27 46.35
N LEU A 27 -4.78 -32.36 47.27
CA LEU A 27 -5.01 -30.93 47.11
C LEU A 27 -4.17 -30.34 45.96
N LYS A 28 -2.89 -30.72 45.84
CA LYS A 28 -2.04 -30.29 44.72
C LYS A 28 -2.55 -30.75 43.35
N SER A 29 -3.05 -31.98 43.25
CA SER A 29 -3.64 -32.51 42.01
C SER A 29 -4.95 -31.80 41.65
N PHE A 30 -5.80 -31.51 42.65
CA PHE A 30 -7.05 -30.77 42.44
C PHE A 30 -6.79 -29.31 42.02
N THR A 31 -5.83 -28.63 42.67
CA THR A 31 -5.41 -27.27 42.27
C THR A 31 -4.79 -27.25 40.87
N HIS A 32 -3.99 -28.26 40.50
CA HIS A 32 -3.47 -28.37 39.14
C HIS A 32 -4.60 -28.56 38.12
N TYR A 33 -5.58 -29.43 38.37
CA TYR A 33 -6.72 -29.64 37.48
C TYR A 33 -7.58 -28.38 37.32
N ILE A 34 -7.88 -27.67 38.41
CA ILE A 34 -8.64 -26.41 38.38
C ILE A 34 -7.87 -25.31 37.64
N ASN A 35 -6.56 -25.18 37.87
CA ASN A 35 -5.73 -24.20 37.14
C ASN A 35 -5.66 -24.53 35.65
N THR A 36 -5.53 -25.81 35.30
CA THR A 36 -5.54 -26.24 33.90
C THR A 36 -6.90 -25.93 33.28
N ALA A 37 -8.01 -26.28 33.93
CA ALA A 37 -9.37 -25.99 33.47
C ALA A 37 -9.66 -24.48 33.34
N ALA A 38 -9.18 -23.66 34.29
CA ALA A 38 -9.27 -22.22 34.23
C ALA A 38 -8.48 -21.65 33.04
N GLN A 39 -7.29 -22.18 32.77
CA GLN A 39 -6.46 -21.79 31.64
C GLN A 39 -7.11 -22.16 30.30
N TRP A 40 -7.71 -23.35 30.19
CA TRP A 40 -8.54 -23.71 29.03
C TRP A 40 -9.75 -22.79 28.88
N THR A 41 -10.46 -22.44 29.96
CA THR A 41 -11.60 -21.50 29.87
C THR A 41 -11.17 -20.10 29.44
N HIS A 42 -10.02 -19.60 29.90
CA HIS A 42 -9.45 -18.33 29.43
C HIS A 42 -9.05 -18.42 27.95
N GLU A 43 -8.41 -19.51 27.53
CA GLU A 43 -7.99 -19.74 26.14
C GLU A 43 -9.18 -19.85 25.19
N PHE A 44 -10.25 -20.56 25.59
CA PHE A 44 -11.52 -20.62 24.86
C PHE A 44 -12.26 -19.27 24.82
N THR A 45 -12.28 -18.51 25.93
CA THR A 45 -12.91 -17.19 25.97
C THR A 45 -12.18 -16.19 25.08
N VAL A 46 -10.83 -16.21 25.11
CA VAL A 46 -9.97 -15.39 24.25
C VAL A 46 -10.14 -15.74 22.77
N LEU A 47 -10.26 -17.02 22.42
CA LEU A 47 -10.55 -17.46 21.04
C LEU A 47 -11.92 -16.97 20.54
N THR A 48 -12.95 -17.01 21.40
CA THR A 48 -14.29 -16.53 21.03
C THR A 48 -14.37 -15.01 20.93
N GLU A 49 -13.67 -14.25 21.77
CA GLU A 49 -13.58 -12.80 21.68
C GLU A 49 -12.71 -12.33 20.51
N CYS A 50 -11.66 -13.09 20.15
CA CYS A 50 -10.91 -12.88 18.91
C CYS A 50 -11.78 -13.12 17.67
N HIS A 51 -12.59 -14.18 17.66
CA HIS A 51 -13.48 -14.45 16.52
C HIS A 51 -14.59 -13.39 16.40
N PHE A 52 -15.15 -12.93 17.53
CA PHE A 52 -16.09 -11.80 17.55
C PHE A 52 -15.43 -10.48 17.14
N SER A 53 -14.19 -10.22 17.56
CA SER A 53 -13.43 -9.03 17.17
C SER A 53 -13.01 -9.06 15.71
N LEU A 54 -12.64 -10.23 15.16
CA LEU A 54 -12.35 -10.41 13.73
C LEU A 54 -13.60 -10.26 12.87
N VAL A 55 -14.74 -10.77 13.33
CA VAL A 55 -16.04 -10.55 12.68
C VAL A 55 -16.47 -9.09 12.81
N LEU A 56 -16.25 -8.42 13.94
CA LEU A 56 -16.49 -6.99 14.07
C LEU A 56 -15.54 -6.18 13.20
N ILE A 57 -14.25 -6.52 13.11
CA ILE A 57 -13.29 -5.87 12.21
C ILE A 57 -13.65 -6.16 10.75
N SER A 58 -14.15 -7.35 10.40
CA SER A 58 -14.64 -7.62 9.03
C SER A 58 -15.96 -6.91 8.73
N LEU A 59 -16.82 -6.69 9.74
CA LEU A 59 -18.07 -5.91 9.62
C LEU A 59 -17.83 -4.39 9.68
N LEU A 60 -16.77 -3.94 10.38
CA LEU A 60 -16.29 -2.56 10.47
C LEU A 60 -15.32 -2.21 9.33
N SER A 61 -14.76 -3.22 8.66
CA SER A 61 -14.25 -3.15 7.29
C SER A 61 -15.46 -3.02 6.37
N CYS A 62 -16.26 -1.98 6.62
CA CYS A 62 -17.11 -1.39 5.62
C CYS A 62 -16.18 -1.17 4.44
N THR A 63 -16.36 -1.96 3.39
CA THR A 63 -15.82 -1.67 2.07
C THR A 63 -16.29 -0.26 1.78
N THR A 64 -15.42 0.73 2.02
CA THR A 64 -15.70 2.08 1.59
C THR A 64 -15.82 1.95 0.08
N ASN A 65 -17.05 1.99 -0.43
CA ASN A 65 -17.35 2.04 -1.86
C ASN A 65 -16.77 3.35 -2.40
N GLN A 66 -15.45 3.41 -2.50
CA GLN A 66 -14.69 4.56 -2.95
C GLN A 66 -14.38 4.28 -4.41
N ALA A 67 -14.97 5.08 -5.30
CA ALA A 67 -14.65 4.97 -6.71
C ALA A 67 -13.15 5.18 -6.94
N ARG A 68 -12.61 4.42 -7.89
CA ARG A 68 -11.26 4.56 -8.39
C ARG A 68 -11.30 5.23 -9.75
N LEU A 69 -10.60 6.36 -9.89
CA LEU A 69 -10.45 7.03 -11.17
C LEU A 69 -9.35 6.32 -11.98
N THR A 70 -9.71 5.84 -13.16
CA THR A 70 -8.80 5.26 -14.15
C THR A 70 -8.70 6.13 -15.41
N VAL A 71 -7.57 6.01 -16.12
CA VAL A 71 -7.25 6.80 -17.30
C VAL A 71 -6.86 5.86 -18.45
N SER A 72 -7.47 6.06 -19.61
CA SER A 72 -7.18 5.29 -20.82
C SER A 72 -6.80 6.22 -21.98
N PRO A 73 -5.61 6.05 -22.59
CA PRO A 73 -4.54 5.11 -22.19
C PRO A 73 -3.91 5.49 -20.84
N SER A 74 -3.36 4.51 -20.11
CA SER A 74 -2.73 4.72 -18.80
C SER A 74 -1.45 5.54 -18.96
N SER A 75 -1.59 6.86 -18.79
CA SER A 75 -0.53 7.86 -18.91
C SER A 75 -0.90 9.12 -18.12
N SER A 76 0.10 9.79 -17.54
CA SER A 76 -0.02 11.14 -16.99
C SER A 76 0.32 12.23 -18.03
N GLN A 77 0.92 11.84 -19.16
CA GLN A 77 1.40 12.76 -20.20
C GLN A 77 0.74 12.45 -21.54
N PHE A 78 0.32 13.50 -22.24
CA PHE A 78 -0.36 13.41 -23.54
C PHE A 78 0.16 14.46 -24.51
N PHE A 79 0.08 14.15 -25.80
CA PHE A 79 0.29 15.14 -26.84
C PHE A 79 -0.98 15.97 -27.06
N LYS A 80 -0.77 17.20 -27.55
CA LYS A 80 -1.87 17.99 -28.11
C LYS A 80 -2.54 17.22 -29.24
N GLY A 81 -3.84 17.00 -29.12
CA GLY A 81 -4.65 16.25 -30.07
C GLY A 81 -5.01 14.84 -29.63
N ASP A 82 -4.42 14.32 -28.55
CA ASP A 82 -4.71 12.96 -28.07
C ASP A 82 -6.15 12.82 -27.60
N PHE A 83 -6.68 11.60 -27.76
CA PHE A 83 -7.94 11.18 -27.18
C PHE A 83 -7.69 10.54 -25.81
N VAL A 84 -8.48 10.92 -24.82
CA VAL A 84 -8.37 10.39 -23.45
C VAL A 84 -9.75 10.03 -22.93
N SER A 85 -9.87 8.86 -22.30
CA SER A 85 -11.05 8.44 -21.56
C SER A 85 -10.73 8.34 -20.07
N LEU A 86 -11.58 8.94 -19.24
CA LEU A 86 -11.47 8.94 -17.78
C LEU A 86 -12.68 8.22 -17.21
N SER A 87 -12.48 7.20 -16.38
CA SER A 87 -13.58 6.37 -15.86
C SER A 87 -13.56 6.31 -14.33
N CYS A 88 -14.72 6.44 -13.72
CA CYS A 88 -14.91 6.16 -12.29
C CYS A 88 -15.32 4.68 -12.17
N GLU A 89 -14.38 3.83 -11.76
CA GLU A 89 -14.64 2.41 -11.50
C GLU A 89 -15.16 2.25 -10.06
N GLU A 90 -16.26 1.53 -9.91
CA GLU A 90 -16.91 1.18 -8.63
C GLU A 90 -17.13 -0.32 -8.57
N ASP A 91 -17.14 -0.88 -7.35
CA ASP A 91 -17.56 -2.26 -7.10
C ASP A 91 -19.10 -2.40 -7.09
N ASP A 92 -19.85 -1.33 -6.78
CA ASP A 92 -21.33 -1.30 -6.75
C ASP A 92 -21.90 -0.01 -7.40
N SER A 93 -22.68 -0.18 -8.47
CA SER A 93 -23.14 0.84 -9.45
C SER A 93 -24.07 1.98 -8.94
N SER A 94 -24.18 2.24 -7.63
CA SER A 94 -25.29 3.05 -7.07
C SER A 94 -24.99 4.50 -6.73
N ALA A 95 -23.73 4.93 -6.58
CA ALA A 95 -23.42 6.22 -5.96
C ALA A 95 -23.39 7.42 -6.93
N GLY A 96 -23.46 7.20 -8.25
CA GLY A 96 -23.66 8.26 -9.24
C GLY A 96 -22.56 9.34 -9.22
N TRP A 97 -21.32 8.93 -9.49
CA TRP A 97 -20.13 9.79 -9.42
C TRP A 97 -20.08 10.81 -10.54
N THR A 98 -19.58 11.99 -10.19
CA THR A 98 -19.37 13.09 -11.11
C THR A 98 -17.88 13.28 -11.35
N LEU A 99 -17.43 13.12 -12.60
CA LEU A 99 -16.06 13.41 -12.96
C LEU A 99 -15.84 14.94 -12.99
N ARG A 100 -14.84 15.38 -12.23
CA ARG A 100 -14.45 16.79 -12.10
C ARG A 100 -13.00 17.02 -12.50
N ARG A 101 -12.70 18.29 -12.81
CA ARG A 101 -11.33 18.75 -13.03
C ARG A 101 -11.07 20.17 -12.54
N ASN A 102 -9.80 20.42 -12.22
CA ASN A 102 -9.20 21.74 -12.04
C ASN A 102 -8.13 21.94 -13.11
N THR A 103 -8.29 22.97 -13.95
CA THR A 103 -7.28 23.35 -14.94
C THR A 103 -6.86 24.80 -14.75
N SER A 104 -5.89 25.27 -15.54
CA SER A 104 -5.44 26.67 -15.49
C SER A 104 -6.55 27.68 -15.84
N LYS A 105 -7.57 27.28 -16.58
CA LYS A 105 -8.67 28.17 -17.02
C LYS A 105 -9.90 28.12 -16.13
N GLN A 106 -10.20 26.96 -15.55
CA GLN A 106 -11.45 26.72 -14.86
C GLN A 106 -11.22 25.82 -13.64
N GLN A 107 -11.92 26.12 -12.56
CA GLN A 107 -11.87 25.34 -11.32
C GLN A 107 -13.18 24.56 -11.14
N ARG A 108 -13.05 23.30 -10.73
CA ARG A 108 -14.10 22.37 -10.29
C ARG A 108 -15.21 22.17 -11.31
N THR A 109 -14.87 22.08 -12.59
CA THR A 109 -15.86 21.87 -13.65
C THR A 109 -16.19 20.39 -13.83
N GLN A 110 -17.45 20.12 -14.20
CA GLN A 110 -17.98 18.77 -14.39
C GLN A 110 -17.92 18.35 -15.86
N CYS A 111 -17.61 17.08 -16.13
CA CYS A 111 -17.67 16.52 -17.47
C CYS A 111 -19.07 16.69 -18.11
N GLY A 112 -19.11 17.06 -19.39
CA GLY A 112 -20.34 17.30 -20.15
C GLY A 112 -20.89 18.72 -20.04
N SER A 113 -20.35 19.57 -19.15
CA SER A 113 -20.73 20.99 -19.07
C SER A 113 -20.01 21.83 -20.13
N THR A 114 -18.70 21.99 -19.99
CA THR A 114 -17.84 22.79 -20.89
C THR A 114 -16.74 21.97 -21.54
N TRP A 115 -16.58 20.71 -21.14
CA TRP A 115 -15.50 19.84 -21.57
C TRP A 115 -15.89 18.38 -21.46
N GLY A 116 -15.22 17.55 -22.26
CA GLY A 116 -15.47 16.11 -22.31
C GLY A 116 -16.88 15.76 -22.80
N LYS A 117 -17.07 14.50 -23.15
CA LYS A 117 -18.37 13.91 -23.48
C LYS A 117 -18.64 12.80 -22.48
N PRO A 118 -19.72 12.88 -21.67
CA PRO A 118 -20.07 11.81 -20.76
C PRO A 118 -20.45 10.56 -21.55
N ALA A 119 -20.03 9.40 -21.06
CA ALA A 119 -20.33 8.08 -21.59
C ALA A 119 -20.40 7.09 -20.42
N ASP A 120 -21.61 6.84 -19.92
CA ASP A 120 -21.88 6.03 -18.73
C ASP A 120 -21.09 6.52 -17.50
N SER A 121 -20.19 5.71 -16.93
CA SER A 121 -19.29 6.06 -15.82
C SER A 121 -18.01 6.77 -16.27
N SER A 122 -17.86 7.03 -17.58
CA SER A 122 -16.67 7.60 -18.18
C SER A 122 -16.90 8.98 -18.81
N CYS A 123 -15.81 9.68 -19.06
CA CYS A 123 -15.76 10.96 -19.74
C CYS A 123 -14.69 10.94 -20.81
N ASN A 124 -15.10 11.19 -22.05
CA ASN A 124 -14.23 11.16 -23.21
C ASN A 124 -13.80 12.57 -23.62
N ILE A 125 -12.51 12.84 -23.60
CA ILE A 125 -11.90 14.06 -24.11
C ILE A 125 -11.42 13.78 -25.53
N GLY A 126 -12.14 14.35 -26.51
CA GLY A 126 -11.90 14.08 -27.93
C GLY A 126 -10.56 14.59 -28.46
N MET A 127 -10.11 15.74 -27.95
CA MET A 127 -8.90 16.41 -28.42
C MET A 127 -8.25 17.16 -27.26
N MET A 128 -7.19 16.58 -26.68
CA MET A 128 -6.44 17.20 -25.59
C MET A 128 -5.74 18.49 -26.04
N MET A 129 -5.93 19.58 -25.29
CA MET A 129 -5.29 20.88 -25.49
C MET A 129 -4.44 21.26 -24.28
N HIS A 130 -3.48 22.17 -24.44
CA HIS A 130 -2.61 22.60 -23.34
C HIS A 130 -3.36 23.06 -22.08
N HIS A 131 -4.54 23.66 -22.26
CA HIS A 131 -5.38 24.14 -21.16
C HIS A 131 -6.26 23.07 -20.51
N ASP A 132 -6.23 21.84 -21.02
CA ASP A 132 -6.80 20.66 -20.36
C ASP A 132 -5.81 20.06 -19.35
N SER A 133 -4.57 20.53 -19.29
CA SER A 133 -3.63 20.12 -18.24
C SER A 133 -4.17 20.51 -16.86
N GLY A 134 -4.11 19.60 -15.91
CA GLY A 134 -4.72 19.80 -14.60
C GLY A 134 -4.98 18.52 -13.82
N VAL A 135 -5.68 18.68 -12.70
CA VAL A 135 -6.01 17.59 -11.76
C VAL A 135 -7.45 17.13 -11.99
N TYR A 136 -7.65 15.81 -12.03
CA TYR A 136 -8.91 15.14 -12.29
C TYR A 136 -9.26 14.18 -11.15
N TRP A 137 -10.54 14.08 -10.80
CA TRP A 137 -11.06 13.19 -9.76
C TRP A 137 -12.55 12.89 -9.97
N CYS A 138 -13.04 11.81 -9.37
CA CYS A 138 -14.47 11.52 -9.22
C CYS A 138 -14.96 12.06 -7.88
N GLU A 139 -16.12 12.71 -7.87
CA GLU A 139 -16.79 13.19 -6.66
C GLU A 139 -18.18 12.57 -6.55
N SER A 140 -18.50 11.98 -5.40
CA SER A 140 -19.84 11.45 -5.14
C SER A 140 -20.79 12.55 -4.66
N ARG A 141 -22.09 12.27 -4.68
CA ARG A 141 -23.12 13.21 -4.18
C ARG A 141 -23.00 13.49 -2.69
N GLU A 142 -22.41 12.55 -1.95
CA GLU A 142 -22.31 12.56 -0.49
C GLU A 142 -21.03 13.24 0.01
N GLY A 143 -20.12 13.62 -0.91
CA GLY A 143 -18.87 14.33 -0.58
C GLY A 143 -17.57 13.53 -0.74
N PRO A 144 -17.53 12.18 -0.60
CA PRO A 144 -16.34 11.41 -0.92
C PRO A 144 -15.77 11.68 -2.31
N ILE A 145 -14.43 11.63 -2.40
CA ILE A 145 -13.69 11.78 -3.66
C ILE A 145 -12.81 10.54 -3.90
N SER A 146 -12.55 10.23 -5.17
CA SER A 146 -11.60 9.20 -5.58
C SER A 146 -10.15 9.65 -5.40
N ASN A 147 -9.20 8.81 -5.81
CA ASN A 147 -7.85 9.24 -6.13
C ASN A 147 -7.86 10.41 -7.13
N MET A 148 -6.85 11.27 -7.02
CA MET A 148 -6.62 12.36 -7.97
C MET A 148 -5.53 11.95 -8.95
N VAL A 149 -5.69 12.34 -10.21
CA VAL A 149 -4.67 12.17 -11.25
C VAL A 149 -4.31 13.52 -11.87
N ASN A 150 -3.02 13.77 -12.08
CA ASN A 150 -2.54 14.98 -12.74
C ASN A 150 -2.18 14.64 -14.19
N LEU A 151 -2.90 15.25 -15.14
CA LEU A 151 -2.67 15.05 -16.56
C LEU A 151 -1.99 16.28 -17.14
N THR A 152 -0.94 16.06 -17.93
CA THR A 152 -0.17 17.13 -18.57
C THR A 152 -0.20 16.97 -20.08
N VAL A 153 -0.59 18.03 -20.79
CA VAL A 153 -0.53 18.08 -22.25
C VAL A 153 0.73 18.82 -22.68
N THR A 154 1.74 18.05 -23.11
CA THR A 154 3.06 18.59 -23.46
C THR A 154 3.06 19.34 -24.79
N GLY A 155 3.90 20.38 -24.88
CA GLY A 155 4.27 21.02 -26.14
C GLY A 155 5.45 20.36 -26.84
N GLY A 156 6.12 19.41 -26.18
CA GLY A 156 7.27 18.68 -26.71
C GLY A 156 6.90 17.61 -27.74
N SER A 157 7.94 17.05 -28.37
CA SER A 157 7.87 15.99 -29.38
C SER A 157 7.86 14.58 -28.78
N VAL A 158 8.18 14.43 -27.49
CA VAL A 158 8.34 13.14 -26.80
C VAL A 158 7.52 13.12 -25.51
N ILE A 159 6.87 12.00 -25.22
CA ILE A 159 6.21 11.70 -23.95
C ILE A 159 6.66 10.34 -23.41
N LEU A 160 6.64 10.22 -22.09
CA LEU A 160 6.72 8.94 -21.40
C LEU A 160 5.31 8.51 -21.01
N GLN A 161 4.83 7.43 -21.61
CA GLN A 161 3.63 6.74 -21.19
C GLN A 161 3.99 5.78 -20.04
N SER A 162 3.65 6.19 -18.82
CA SER A 162 3.82 5.42 -17.58
C SER A 162 2.48 5.27 -16.86
N PRO A 163 2.31 4.26 -15.99
CA PRO A 163 1.11 4.16 -15.15
C PRO A 163 0.88 5.45 -14.37
N VAL A 164 -0.37 5.92 -14.37
CA VAL A 164 -0.79 7.11 -13.61
C VAL A 164 -1.25 6.76 -12.19
N LEU A 165 -1.52 5.48 -11.94
CA LEU A 165 -1.93 4.95 -10.65
C LEU A 165 -0.75 4.21 -9.99
N PRO A 166 -0.75 4.10 -8.65
CA PRO A 166 0.24 3.30 -7.96
C PRO A 166 0.27 1.86 -8.47
N VAL A 167 1.47 1.31 -8.58
CA VAL A 167 1.75 -0.05 -9.03
C VAL A 167 1.95 -0.94 -7.81
N MET A 168 1.44 -2.17 -7.84
CA MET A 168 1.65 -3.11 -6.74
C MET A 168 3.02 -3.78 -6.83
N GLU A 169 3.63 -4.08 -5.69
CA GLU A 169 4.84 -4.91 -5.65
C GLU A 169 4.59 -6.28 -6.29
N GLY A 170 5.56 -6.76 -7.07
CA GLY A 170 5.46 -8.01 -7.82
C GLY A 170 4.84 -7.87 -9.22
N ASP A 171 4.13 -6.77 -9.51
CA ASP A 171 3.57 -6.53 -10.85
C ASP A 171 4.66 -6.20 -11.88
N ASP A 172 4.33 -6.42 -13.16
CA ASP A 172 5.16 -6.00 -14.28
C ASP A 172 4.65 -4.67 -14.85
N VAL A 173 5.55 -3.68 -14.96
CA VAL A 173 5.23 -2.36 -15.53
C VAL A 173 5.93 -2.17 -16.84
N THR A 174 5.17 -1.76 -17.87
CA THR A 174 5.75 -1.36 -19.15
C THR A 174 5.68 0.14 -19.34
N LEU A 175 6.84 0.74 -19.54
CA LEU A 175 7.05 2.13 -19.91
C LEU A 175 7.24 2.24 -21.41
N LEU A 176 6.54 3.20 -22.02
CA LEU A 176 6.60 3.43 -23.45
C LEU A 176 7.01 4.87 -23.74
N CYS A 177 8.14 5.03 -24.43
CA CYS A 177 8.59 6.33 -24.92
C CYS A 177 8.04 6.55 -26.33
N LYS A 178 7.25 7.60 -26.52
CA LYS A 178 6.58 7.87 -27.80
C LYS A 178 7.02 9.21 -28.35
N THR A 179 7.29 9.26 -29.65
CA THR A 179 7.31 10.52 -30.38
C THR A 179 5.96 10.84 -30.99
N LYS A 180 5.72 12.13 -31.25
CA LYS A 180 4.55 12.60 -32.00
C LYS A 180 4.58 12.20 -33.49
N THR A 181 5.78 11.97 -34.03
CA THR A 181 6.02 11.64 -35.44
C THR A 181 5.91 10.15 -35.71
N THR A 182 5.55 9.76 -36.94
CA THR A 182 5.53 8.35 -37.35
C THR A 182 6.87 7.93 -37.98
N PRO A 183 7.44 6.76 -37.61
CA PRO A 183 6.97 5.82 -36.59
C PRO A 183 7.15 6.37 -35.17
N SER A 184 6.13 6.16 -34.30
CA SER A 184 6.12 6.71 -32.94
C SER A 184 7.10 6.03 -31.99
N ASN A 185 7.45 4.77 -32.30
CA ASN A 185 8.24 3.89 -31.47
C ASN A 185 9.66 3.85 -32.03
N LEU A 186 10.54 4.65 -31.44
CA LEU A 186 11.93 4.81 -31.85
C LEU A 186 12.85 4.33 -30.72
N PRO A 187 14.14 4.05 -31.03
CA PRO A 187 15.12 3.75 -29.99
C PRO A 187 15.17 4.86 -28.94
N ALA A 188 15.00 4.48 -27.68
CA ALA A 188 14.91 5.42 -26.57
C ALA A 188 15.84 5.02 -25.42
N ALA A 189 16.40 6.03 -24.75
CA ALA A 189 17.10 5.89 -23.48
C ALA A 189 16.15 6.21 -22.32
N PHE A 190 16.11 5.36 -21.31
CA PHE A 190 15.26 5.52 -20.12
C PHE A 190 16.11 5.90 -18.91
N TYR A 191 15.62 6.87 -18.15
CA TYR A 191 16.27 7.39 -16.97
C TYR A 191 15.34 7.30 -15.77
N LYS A 192 15.92 7.02 -14.59
CA LYS A 192 15.25 7.11 -13.29
C LYS A 192 16.12 7.96 -12.37
N ASP A 193 15.52 8.95 -11.73
CA ASP A 193 16.19 9.85 -10.79
C ASP A 193 17.46 10.49 -11.40
N GLY A 194 17.39 10.80 -12.70
CA GLY A 194 18.49 11.37 -13.49
C GLY A 194 19.53 10.36 -13.99
N SER A 195 19.49 9.11 -13.55
CA SER A 195 20.45 8.07 -13.94
C SER A 195 19.93 7.23 -15.12
N LEU A 196 20.79 6.94 -16.09
CA LEU A 196 20.46 6.07 -17.22
C LEU A 196 20.26 4.63 -16.73
N ILE A 197 19.08 4.06 -16.95
CA ILE A 197 18.78 2.66 -16.60
C ILE A 197 19.07 1.75 -17.78
N ARG A 198 18.47 2.06 -18.95
CA ARG A 198 18.49 1.17 -20.12
C ARG A 198 18.26 1.93 -21.42
N LYS A 199 18.78 1.40 -22.52
CA LYS A 199 18.42 1.82 -23.89
C LYS A 199 17.66 0.70 -24.57
N GLN A 200 16.51 1.01 -25.14
CA GLN A 200 15.63 0.03 -25.77
C GLN A 200 15.38 0.40 -27.24
N PRO A 201 15.60 -0.53 -28.19
CA PRO A 201 15.55 -0.23 -29.62
C PRO A 201 14.13 0.09 -30.12
N THR A 202 13.11 -0.42 -29.42
CA THR A 202 11.70 -0.17 -29.77
C THR A 202 11.10 1.01 -29.00
N GLY A 203 11.79 1.54 -27.98
CA GLY A 203 11.22 2.54 -27.08
C GLY A 203 10.26 1.96 -26.04
N HIS A 204 10.26 0.63 -25.85
CA HIS A 204 9.50 -0.06 -24.79
C HIS A 204 10.46 -0.61 -23.74
N MET A 205 10.23 -0.31 -22.46
CA MET A 205 10.97 -0.84 -21.33
C MET A 205 10.01 -1.49 -20.33
N THR A 206 10.25 -2.73 -19.96
CA THR A 206 9.49 -3.42 -18.92
C THR A 206 10.34 -3.56 -17.67
N ILE A 207 9.80 -3.13 -16.53
CA ILE A 207 10.31 -3.40 -15.19
C ILE A 207 9.56 -4.65 -14.71
N GLN A 208 10.30 -5.72 -14.45
CA GLN A 208 9.72 -6.99 -14.04
C GLN A 208 9.78 -7.12 -12.53
N HIS A 209 8.74 -7.70 -11.92
CA HIS A 209 8.64 -7.89 -10.47
C HIS A 209 8.95 -6.61 -9.70
N VAL A 210 8.12 -5.58 -9.91
CA VAL A 210 8.31 -4.25 -9.33
C VAL A 210 8.49 -4.33 -7.80
N SER A 211 9.45 -3.56 -7.30
CA SER A 211 9.79 -3.48 -5.88
C SER A 211 9.74 -2.03 -5.39
N ARG A 212 9.82 -1.78 -4.08
CA ARG A 212 9.95 -0.41 -3.54
C ARG A 212 11.14 0.36 -4.09
N SER A 213 12.19 -0.34 -4.52
CA SER A 213 13.37 0.30 -5.10
C SER A 213 13.12 0.85 -6.50
N ASP A 214 12.03 0.46 -7.16
CA ASP A 214 11.61 0.97 -8.47
C ASP A 214 10.76 2.25 -8.37
N GLU A 215 10.38 2.67 -7.16
CA GLU A 215 9.72 3.97 -6.97
C GLU A 215 10.70 5.11 -7.32
N GLY A 216 10.22 6.11 -8.07
CA GLY A 216 11.02 7.29 -8.40
C GLY A 216 10.55 8.07 -9.62
N LEU A 217 11.40 8.99 -10.09
CA LEU A 217 11.10 9.91 -11.17
C LEU A 217 11.68 9.42 -12.50
N TYR A 218 10.81 9.02 -13.43
CA TYR A 218 11.18 8.46 -14.72
C TYR A 218 11.07 9.47 -15.86
N LYS A 219 11.99 9.41 -16.83
CA LYS A 219 11.90 10.11 -18.13
C LYS A 219 12.54 9.27 -19.23
N CYS A 220 12.24 9.61 -20.48
CA CYS A 220 12.92 9.01 -21.64
C CYS A 220 13.47 10.06 -22.59
N ASP A 221 14.47 9.68 -23.37
CA ASP A 221 15.11 10.50 -24.40
C ASP A 221 15.15 9.73 -25.71
N ILE A 222 14.78 10.38 -26.80
CA ILE A 222 14.88 9.85 -28.15
C ILE A 222 15.85 10.73 -28.92
N SER A 223 16.93 10.12 -29.43
CA SER A 223 17.94 10.80 -30.23
C SER A 223 17.30 11.65 -31.32
N ALA A 224 17.69 12.93 -31.39
CA ALA A 224 17.15 13.95 -32.31
C ALA A 224 15.71 14.45 -32.05
N HIS A 225 14.94 13.82 -31.15
CA HIS A 225 13.60 14.25 -30.77
C HIS A 225 13.53 14.88 -29.36
N GLY A 226 14.52 14.63 -28.51
CA GLY A 226 14.68 15.21 -27.19
C GLY A 226 14.07 14.37 -26.06
N GLU A 227 14.00 14.98 -24.88
CA GLU A 227 13.54 14.33 -23.65
C GLU A 227 12.03 14.51 -23.42
N SER A 228 11.41 13.49 -22.82
CA SER A 228 10.06 13.59 -22.27
C SER A 228 10.05 14.40 -20.98
N PRO A 229 8.92 15.02 -20.62
CA PRO A 229 8.66 15.40 -19.24
C PRO A 229 8.84 14.19 -18.30
N SER A 230 9.16 14.46 -17.04
CA SER A 230 9.29 13.42 -16.03
C SER A 230 7.94 12.98 -15.47
N SER A 231 7.83 11.70 -15.11
CA SER A 231 6.66 11.09 -14.48
C SER A 231 7.08 10.34 -13.22
N TRP A 232 6.36 10.57 -12.11
CA TRP A 232 6.59 9.84 -10.87
C TRP A 232 5.86 8.50 -10.92
N ILE A 233 6.56 7.42 -10.58
CA ILE A 233 5.97 6.09 -10.42
C ILE A 233 5.99 5.76 -8.94
N THR A 234 4.80 5.59 -8.36
CA THR A 234 4.62 5.15 -6.97
C THR A 234 4.46 3.64 -6.93
N VAL A 235 5.14 2.98 -6.00
CA VAL A 235 5.01 1.54 -5.75
C VAL A 235 4.36 1.32 -4.41
N THR A 236 3.31 0.51 -4.36
CA THR A 236 2.58 0.15 -3.15
C THR A 236 2.79 -1.34 -2.86
N GLY A 237 3.14 -1.68 -1.63
CA GLY A 237 3.26 -3.07 -1.19
C GLY A 237 1.91 -3.63 -0.73
N ASP A 238 1.76 -4.95 -0.81
CA ASP A 238 0.60 -5.66 -0.27
C ASP A 238 0.56 -5.53 1.27
N THR A 239 -0.17 -4.53 1.77
CA THR A 239 -0.40 -4.35 3.21
C THR A 239 -1.14 -5.53 3.85
N LEU A 240 -1.82 -6.36 3.04
CA LEU A 240 -2.49 -7.58 3.49
C LEU A 240 -1.50 -8.65 3.99
N THR A 241 -0.30 -8.73 3.44
CA THR A 241 0.72 -9.64 3.98
C THR A 241 1.25 -9.11 5.32
N CYS A 242 1.51 -7.81 5.44
CA CYS A 242 2.03 -7.21 6.67
C CYS A 242 1.05 -7.28 7.86
N LEU A 243 -0.25 -7.09 7.63
CA LEU A 243 -1.28 -7.21 8.67
C LEU A 243 -1.49 -8.67 9.11
N CYS A 244 -1.35 -9.63 8.19
CA CYS A 244 -1.44 -11.05 8.51
C CYS A 244 -0.22 -11.53 9.31
N PHE A 245 0.99 -11.01 9.04
CA PHE A 245 2.17 -11.29 9.85
C PHE A 245 2.11 -10.67 11.25
N CYS A 246 1.57 -9.45 11.40
CA CYS A 246 1.42 -8.82 12.73
C CYS A 246 0.39 -9.52 13.62
N SER A 247 -0.63 -10.15 13.05
CA SER A 247 -1.64 -10.91 13.81
C SER A 247 -1.19 -12.33 14.17
N PHE A 248 -0.19 -12.89 13.48
CA PHE A 248 0.42 -14.18 13.83
C PHE A 248 1.62 -14.05 14.80
N GLN A 249 2.27 -12.88 14.88
CA GLN A 249 3.41 -12.63 15.78
C GLN A 249 3.09 -11.62 16.91
N HIS A 250 1.94 -11.76 17.58
CA HIS A 250 1.67 -10.99 18.81
C HIS A 250 2.40 -11.53 20.07
N SER A 251 3.59 -12.13 19.90
CA SER A 251 4.49 -12.46 21.02
C SER A 251 5.92 -11.96 20.87
N GLN A 252 6.29 -11.21 19.80
CA GLN A 252 7.61 -10.57 19.70
C GLN A 252 7.59 -9.24 18.90
N CYS A 253 6.69 -8.31 19.24
CA CYS A 253 6.97 -6.90 18.98
C CYS A 253 7.69 -6.33 20.20
N ASP A 254 8.99 -6.66 20.34
CA ASP A 254 9.85 -5.90 21.25
C ASP A 254 10.19 -4.55 20.62
N ASP A 255 10.04 -3.48 21.42
CA ASP A 255 10.33 -2.08 21.13
C ASP A 255 11.81 -1.83 20.75
N ASN A 256 12.23 -2.20 19.54
CA ASN A 256 13.61 -1.83 19.12
C ASN A 256 13.87 -1.62 17.62
N PHE A 257 12.87 -1.68 16.75
CA PHE A 257 13.10 -1.46 15.31
C PHE A 257 12.91 -0.02 14.84
N MET A 258 13.07 0.95 15.75
CA MET A 258 13.18 2.38 15.44
C MET A 258 14.36 2.99 16.22
N THR A 259 15.59 2.52 15.96
CA THR A 259 16.77 3.37 16.16
C THR A 259 17.73 3.30 14.97
N VAL A 260 17.80 4.44 14.32
CA VAL A 260 18.68 4.94 13.27
C VAL A 260 20.12 5.11 13.82
N PHE A 261 21.12 4.66 13.06
CA PHE A 261 22.53 5.15 12.97
C PHE A 261 23.41 5.22 14.25
N ALA A 262 24.53 4.48 14.24
CA ALA A 262 25.88 5.06 14.07
C ALA A 262 26.95 3.96 14.18
N LEU A 263 27.93 3.99 13.27
CA LEU A 263 29.26 3.45 13.53
C LEU A 263 29.89 4.27 14.69
N PHE A 264 30.68 3.58 15.53
CA PHE A 264 31.32 3.99 16.80
C PHE A 264 30.52 3.69 18.07
#